data_AF-A0A3A8GW35-F1
#
_entry.id   AF-A0A3A8GW35-F1
#
_cell.length_a   1.000
_cell.length_b   1.000
_cell.length_c   1.000
_cell.angle_alpha   90.00
_cell.angle_beta   90.00
_cell.angle_gamma   90.00
#
_symmetry.space_group_name_H-M   'P 1'
#
loop_
_entity.id
_entity.type
_entity.pdbx_description
1 polymer ?
#
loop_
_entity_poly.entity_id
_entity_poly.type
_entity_poly.pdbx_seq_one_letter_code
_entity_poly.pdbx_strand_id
1 'polypeptide(L)'
;MTDPSASLSFFARFWLAWLCFWRCLVSREFAQAVLPTSRAYDAGQLKELPSGDTQAPPPVKTPAVQAPVAPAPLPPEREHASALSLLAMLQREGRFLDFVQENVAAFPDADVGAAARIVHEGCRKVVHQYLTLQPVLPQGEGDKVTVPPGFDAQRIRLTGNVAGEPPYGGTLRHHGWVTTEVKFPTVSPAMEPRVLAPAEVELA
;
A
#
# COMPACT_ATOMS: atom_id res chain seq x y z
N MET A 1 45.87 -23.53 25.76
CA MET A 1 46.80 -22.39 25.62
C MET A 1 46.05 -21.27 24.91
N THR A 2 45.46 -20.35 25.67
CA THR A 2 44.84 -19.13 25.14
C THR A 2 45.79 -17.99 25.47
N ASP A 3 46.49 -17.47 24.46
CA ASP A 3 47.40 -16.34 24.62
C ASP A 3 46.60 -15.04 24.86
N PRO A 4 47.05 -14.18 25.79
CA PRO A 4 46.52 -12.85 26.03
C PRO A 4 47.16 -11.82 25.09
N SER A 5 46.42 -10.76 24.74
CA SER A 5 46.84 -9.56 23.99
C SER A 5 46.47 -9.51 22.51
N ALA A 6 45.16 -9.50 22.20
CA ALA A 6 44.69 -8.95 20.93
C ALA A 6 44.87 -7.41 20.94
N SER A 7 46.01 -6.93 20.46
CA SER A 7 46.19 -5.50 20.21
C SER A 7 45.27 -5.07 19.06
N LEU A 8 44.40 -4.08 19.29
CA LEU A 8 43.53 -3.54 18.24
C LEU A 8 44.39 -2.98 17.09
N SER A 9 44.12 -3.40 15.85
CA SER A 9 44.80 -2.89 14.65
C SER A 9 44.53 -1.40 14.43
N PHE A 10 45.39 -0.71 13.67
CA PHE A 10 45.19 0.71 13.35
C PHE A 10 43.82 0.98 12.70
N PHE A 11 43.44 0.18 11.71
CA PHE A 11 42.12 0.29 11.07
C PHE A 11 40.96 0.06 12.04
N ALA A 12 41.09 -0.89 12.97
CA ALA A 12 40.07 -1.11 14.00
C ALA A 12 39.97 0.08 14.96
N ARG A 13 41.10 0.70 15.35
CA ARG A 13 41.11 1.92 16.18
C ARG A 13 40.51 3.11 15.44
N PHE A 14 40.85 3.29 14.17
CA PHE A 14 40.32 4.37 13.34
C PHE A 14 38.79 4.24 13.16
N TRP A 15 38.31 3.05 12.83
CA TRP A 15 36.89 2.77 12.71
C TRP A 15 36.15 2.94 14.05
N LEU A 16 36.74 2.47 15.14
CA LEU A 16 36.20 2.68 16.49
C LEU A 16 36.11 4.16 16.85
N ALA A 17 37.15 4.95 16.54
CA ALA A 17 37.15 6.40 16.77
C ALA A 17 36.04 7.10 15.98
N TRP A 18 35.86 6.75 14.70
CA TRP A 18 34.79 7.28 13.85
C TRP A 18 33.40 6.98 14.44
N LEU A 19 33.16 5.74 14.86
CA LEU A 19 31.90 5.33 15.49
C LEU A 19 31.68 6.02 16.84
N CYS A 20 32.69 6.06 17.70
CA CYS A 20 32.61 6.69 19.01
C CYS A 20 32.29 8.19 18.90
N PHE A 21 32.89 8.90 17.93
CA PHE A 21 32.60 10.29 17.67
C PHE A 21 31.10 10.54 17.39
N TRP A 22 30.54 9.83 16.41
CA TRP A 22 29.11 9.95 16.09
C TRP A 22 28.21 9.51 17.24
N ARG A 23 28.59 8.45 17.95
CA ARG A 23 27.79 7.91 19.06
C ARG A 23 27.78 8.83 20.28
N CYS A 24 28.88 9.53 20.55
CA CYS A 24 28.92 10.57 21.57
C CYS A 24 28.02 11.78 21.22
N LEU A 25 27.86 12.12 19.94
CA LEU A 25 26.98 13.22 19.51
C LEU A 25 25.50 12.86 19.54
N VAL A 26 25.16 11.63 19.15
CA VAL A 26 23.76 11.20 19.00
C VAL A 26 23.20 10.54 20.26
N SER A 27 24.04 9.94 21.11
CA SER A 27 23.64 9.24 22.33
C SER A 27 24.19 9.91 23.60
N ARG A 28 23.28 10.50 24.38
CA ARG A 28 23.60 11.09 25.69
C ARG A 28 24.12 10.05 26.68
N GLU A 29 23.51 8.87 26.72
CA GLU A 29 23.89 7.80 27.65
C GLU A 29 25.31 7.28 27.36
N PHE A 30 25.64 7.10 26.08
CA PHE A 30 26.99 6.66 25.68
C PHE A 30 28.03 7.73 26.02
N ALA A 31 27.75 9.01 25.74
CA ALA A 31 28.65 10.10 26.10
C ALA A 31 28.90 10.18 27.62
N GLN A 32 27.87 9.96 28.44
CA GLN A 32 27.99 9.92 29.91
C GLN A 32 28.85 8.75 30.39
N ALA A 33 28.76 7.58 29.73
CA ALA A 33 29.54 6.41 30.08
C ALA A 33 31.03 6.53 29.70
N VAL A 34 31.35 7.19 28.58
CA VAL A 34 32.73 7.32 28.08
C VAL A 34 33.51 8.46 28.75
N LEU A 35 32.82 9.54 29.16
CA LEU A 35 33.43 10.72 29.78
C LEU A 35 34.34 10.42 31.01
N PRO A 36 33.97 9.57 31.98
CA PRO A 36 34.87 9.24 33.09
C PRO A 36 36.12 8.48 32.61
N THR A 37 35.97 7.57 31.65
CA THR A 37 37.09 6.81 31.07
C THR A 37 38.04 7.70 30.27
N SER A 38 37.51 8.68 29.51
CA SER A 38 38.36 9.63 28.78
C SER A 38 39.15 10.52 29.73
N ARG A 39 38.51 11.02 30.80
CA ARG A 39 39.21 11.80 31.84
C ARG A 39 40.30 11.00 32.56
N ALA A 40 40.04 9.72 32.85
CA ALA A 40 41.02 8.83 33.44
C ALA A 40 42.17 8.51 32.47
N TYR A 41 41.92 8.45 31.15
CA TYR A 41 42.96 8.37 30.13
C TYR A 41 43.86 9.61 30.15
N ASP A 42 43.25 10.79 30.13
CA ASP A 42 43.98 12.06 30.14
C ASP A 42 44.79 12.26 31.43
N ALA A 43 44.29 11.73 32.56
CA ALA A 43 44.99 11.72 33.85
C ALA A 43 46.05 10.61 34.00
N GLY A 44 46.20 9.70 33.02
CA GLY A 44 47.13 8.57 33.09
C GLY A 44 46.71 7.45 34.05
N GLN A 45 45.47 7.46 34.56
CA GLN A 45 44.95 6.58 35.61
C GLN A 45 44.07 5.43 35.08
N LEU A 46 44.16 5.09 33.79
CA LEU A 46 43.36 4.00 33.18
C LEU A 46 43.43 2.66 33.91
N LYS A 47 44.58 2.33 34.49
CA LYS A 47 44.78 1.06 35.21
C LYS A 47 44.08 1.03 36.57
N GLU A 48 43.70 2.19 37.10
CA GLU A 48 43.05 2.36 38.40
C GLU A 48 41.52 2.44 38.29
N LEU A 49 40.99 2.53 37.06
CA LEU A 49 39.57 2.32 36.83
C LEU A 49 39.21 0.92 37.32
N PRO A 50 38.08 0.74 38.02
CA PRO A 50 37.65 -0.57 38.45
C PRO A 50 37.54 -1.48 37.21
N SER A 51 38.48 -2.41 37.07
CA SER A 51 38.34 -3.57 36.18
C SER A 51 37.11 -4.29 36.68
N GLY A 52 35.98 -4.08 36.01
CA GLY A 52 34.72 -4.68 36.41
C GLY A 52 34.79 -6.19 36.27
N ASP A 53 35.28 -6.88 37.29
CA ASP A 53 34.76 -8.18 37.71
C ASP A 53 33.36 -7.94 38.31
N THR A 54 32.49 -7.35 37.49
CA THR A 54 31.06 -7.41 37.71
C THR A 54 30.63 -8.69 37.04
N GLN A 55 30.46 -9.71 37.87
CA GLN A 55 29.56 -10.84 37.65
C GLN A 55 28.57 -10.51 36.54
N ALA A 56 28.59 -11.30 35.46
CA ALA A 56 27.66 -11.16 34.36
C ALA A 56 26.27 -10.85 34.94
N PRO A 57 25.67 -9.69 34.62
CA PRO A 57 24.31 -9.41 35.02
C PRO A 57 23.49 -10.65 34.61
N PRO A 58 22.63 -11.22 35.48
CA PRO A 58 21.74 -12.31 35.06
C PRO A 58 21.11 -11.83 33.77
N PRO A 59 21.18 -12.60 32.66
CA PRO A 59 21.07 -12.09 31.30
C PRO A 59 19.98 -11.05 31.29
N VAL A 60 20.39 -9.77 31.31
CA VAL A 60 19.46 -8.68 31.15
C VAL A 60 18.97 -9.02 29.78
N LYS A 61 17.72 -9.50 29.70
CA LYS A 61 17.04 -9.76 28.45
C LYS A 61 17.43 -8.57 27.62
N THR A 62 18.30 -8.80 26.64
CA THR A 62 18.58 -7.81 25.59
C THR A 62 17.20 -7.23 25.35
N PRO A 63 16.94 -5.92 25.49
CA PRO A 63 15.72 -5.37 24.94
C PRO A 63 15.79 -5.92 23.53
N ALA A 64 14.93 -6.91 23.25
CA ALA A 64 14.96 -7.57 21.98
C ALA A 64 14.94 -6.39 21.05
N VAL A 65 15.98 -6.23 20.21
CA VAL A 65 15.90 -5.31 19.10
C VAL A 65 14.59 -5.73 18.50
N GLN A 66 13.53 -4.94 18.76
CA GLN A 66 12.18 -5.33 18.44
C GLN A 66 12.30 -5.49 16.95
N ALA A 67 12.29 -6.75 16.48
CA ALA A 67 12.29 -7.03 15.06
C ALA A 67 11.26 -6.07 14.49
N PRO A 68 11.62 -5.23 13.48
CA PRO A 68 10.83 -4.08 13.10
C PRO A 68 9.38 -4.51 13.12
N VAL A 69 8.62 -3.99 14.10
CA VAL A 69 7.25 -4.44 14.31
C VAL A 69 6.60 -4.23 12.96
N ALA A 70 6.21 -5.33 12.30
CA ALA A 70 5.61 -5.25 10.99
C ALA A 70 4.52 -4.19 11.11
N PRO A 71 4.52 -3.15 10.23
CA PRO A 71 3.59 -2.05 10.38
C PRO A 71 2.20 -2.64 10.54
N ALA A 72 1.51 -2.20 11.61
CA ALA A 72 0.18 -2.72 11.91
C ALA A 72 -0.68 -2.62 10.64
N PRO A 73 -1.47 -3.67 10.32
CA PRO A 73 -2.30 -3.64 9.14
C PRO A 73 -3.16 -2.38 9.16
N LEU A 74 -3.18 -1.68 8.03
CA LEU A 74 -4.04 -0.51 7.87
C LEU A 74 -5.50 -0.95 8.08
N PRO A 75 -6.34 -0.09 8.68
CA PRO A 75 -7.76 -0.41 8.77
C PRO A 75 -8.36 -0.53 7.35
N PRO A 76 -9.39 -1.38 7.13
CA PRO A 76 -9.88 -1.70 5.79
C PRO A 76 -10.26 -0.49 4.93
N GLU A 77 -10.83 0.55 5.54
CA GLU A 77 -11.19 1.79 4.85
C GLU A 77 -9.97 2.56 4.31
N ARG A 78 -8.80 2.39 4.94
CA ARG A 78 -7.54 2.97 4.48
C ARG A 78 -6.90 2.10 3.42
N GLU A 79 -6.97 0.78 3.56
CA GLU A 79 -6.52 -0.16 2.54
C GLU A 79 -7.30 0.03 1.22
N HIS A 80 -8.61 0.26 1.32
CA HIS A 80 -9.50 0.41 0.16
C HIS A 80 -9.85 1.86 -0.17
N ALA A 81 -9.05 2.83 0.29
CA ALA A 81 -9.37 4.25 0.16
C ALA A 81 -9.57 4.70 -1.30
N SER A 82 -8.83 4.12 -2.26
CA SER A 82 -9.01 4.40 -3.69
C SER A 82 -10.37 3.93 -4.22
N ALA A 83 -10.89 2.79 -3.74
CA ALA A 83 -12.21 2.30 -4.13
C ALA A 83 -13.32 3.16 -3.54
N LEU A 84 -13.19 3.56 -2.27
CA LEU A 84 -14.12 4.48 -1.62
C LEU A 84 -14.10 5.86 -2.29
N SER A 85 -12.92 6.35 -2.69
CA SER A 85 -12.79 7.59 -3.47
C SER A 85 -13.49 7.50 -4.83
N LEU A 86 -13.38 6.36 -5.54
CA LEU A 86 -14.14 6.13 -6.78
C LEU A 86 -15.65 6.18 -6.53
N LEU A 87 -16.16 5.52 -5.48
CA LEU A 87 -17.58 5.60 -5.13
C LEU A 87 -18.03 7.02 -4.83
N ALA A 88 -17.22 7.81 -4.11
CA ALA A 88 -17.51 9.22 -3.84
C ALA A 88 -17.57 10.06 -5.13
N MET A 89 -16.66 9.81 -6.10
CA MET A 89 -16.69 10.49 -7.40
C MET A 89 -17.94 10.12 -8.20
N LEU A 90 -18.31 8.84 -8.24
CA LEU A 90 -19.53 8.37 -8.91
C LEU A 90 -20.80 8.94 -8.26
N GLN A 91 -20.83 9.06 -6.94
CA GLN A 91 -21.92 9.70 -6.22
C GLN A 91 -22.03 11.20 -6.55
N ARG A 92 -20.90 11.92 -6.53
CA ARG A 92 -20.89 13.37 -6.79
C ARG A 92 -21.35 13.72 -8.20
N GLU A 93 -20.88 12.99 -9.21
CA GLU A 93 -21.22 13.31 -10.60
C GLU A 93 -22.53 12.65 -11.07
N GLY A 94 -22.86 11.48 -10.54
CA GLY A 94 -23.94 10.64 -11.07
C GLY A 94 -24.99 10.19 -10.06
N ARG A 95 -24.92 10.57 -8.78
CA ARG A 95 -25.84 10.10 -7.73
C ARG A 95 -25.95 8.56 -7.66
N PHE A 96 -24.84 7.89 -7.95
CA PHE A 96 -24.81 6.44 -8.11
C PHE A 96 -25.25 5.69 -6.84
N LEU A 97 -24.78 6.12 -5.67
CA LEU A 97 -25.13 5.46 -4.41
C LEU A 97 -26.61 5.68 -4.09
N ASP A 98 -27.14 6.88 -4.29
CA ASP A 98 -28.57 7.16 -4.10
C ASP A 98 -29.41 6.22 -4.99
N PHE A 99 -29.06 6.12 -6.27
CA PHE A 99 -29.79 5.30 -7.23
C PHE A 99 -29.77 3.80 -6.88
N VAL A 100 -28.64 3.28 -6.41
CA VAL A 100 -28.50 1.86 -6.02
C VAL A 100 -29.19 1.55 -4.69
N GLN A 101 -29.27 2.52 -3.77
CA GLN A 101 -29.98 2.37 -2.50
C GLN A 101 -31.50 2.50 -2.66
N GLU A 102 -31.96 3.20 -3.70
CA GLU A 102 -33.38 3.38 -3.98
C GLU A 102 -34.05 2.07 -4.44
N ASN A 103 -35.23 1.76 -3.90
CA ASN A 103 -36.00 0.60 -4.34
C ASN A 103 -36.83 0.98 -5.57
N VAL A 104 -36.23 0.83 -6.75
CA VAL A 104 -36.85 1.22 -8.01
C VAL A 104 -38.03 0.32 -8.44
N ALA A 105 -38.29 -0.81 -7.77
CA ALA A 105 -39.31 -1.78 -8.19
C ALA A 105 -40.75 -1.24 -8.15
N ALA A 106 -41.01 -0.21 -7.36
CA ALA A 106 -42.32 0.42 -7.24
C ALA A 106 -42.57 1.53 -8.27
N PHE A 107 -41.56 1.91 -9.05
CA PHE A 107 -41.63 3.02 -9.99
C PHE A 107 -41.93 2.52 -11.41
N PRO A 108 -42.64 3.30 -12.23
CA PRO A 108 -42.85 2.96 -13.63
C PRO A 108 -41.55 3.09 -14.44
N ASP A 109 -41.42 2.28 -15.49
CA ASP A 109 -40.23 2.26 -16.37
C ASP A 109 -39.83 3.64 -16.91
N ALA A 110 -40.81 4.52 -17.15
CA ALA A 110 -40.56 5.87 -17.63
C ALA A 110 -39.75 6.71 -16.62
N ASP A 111 -40.12 6.64 -15.34
CA ASP A 111 -39.46 7.39 -14.26
C ASP A 111 -38.09 6.79 -13.96
N VAL A 112 -37.99 5.46 -13.90
CA VAL A 112 -36.71 4.75 -13.75
C VAL A 112 -35.78 5.09 -14.91
N GLY A 113 -36.29 5.09 -16.14
CA GLY A 113 -35.52 5.44 -17.33
C GLY A 113 -35.08 6.91 -17.34
N ALA A 114 -35.88 7.84 -16.80
CA ALA A 114 -35.50 9.24 -16.65
C ALA A 114 -34.34 9.40 -15.65
N ALA A 115 -34.47 8.79 -14.45
CA ALA A 115 -33.43 8.81 -13.44
C ALA A 115 -32.14 8.12 -13.92
N ALA A 116 -32.26 6.95 -14.55
CA ALA A 116 -31.14 6.17 -15.06
C ALA A 116 -30.30 6.92 -16.10
N ARG A 117 -30.92 7.77 -16.94
CA ARG A 117 -30.17 8.59 -17.91
C ARG A 117 -29.27 9.61 -17.23
N ILE A 118 -29.76 10.27 -16.18
CA ILE A 118 -28.99 11.25 -15.38
C ILE A 118 -27.81 10.54 -14.71
N VAL A 119 -28.09 9.42 -14.04
CA VAL A 119 -27.07 8.61 -13.34
C VAL A 119 -26.03 8.09 -14.32
N HIS A 120 -26.48 7.53 -15.45
CA HIS A 120 -25.61 7.02 -16.50
C HIS A 120 -24.69 8.11 -17.06
N GLU A 121 -25.20 9.31 -17.34
CA GLU A 121 -24.40 10.43 -17.85
C GLU A 121 -23.28 10.80 -16.87
N GLY A 122 -23.61 10.95 -15.58
CA GLY A 122 -22.63 11.27 -14.54
C GLY A 122 -21.59 10.17 -14.34
N CYS A 123 -22.00 8.92 -14.25
CA CYS A 123 -21.08 7.78 -14.15
C CYS A 123 -20.18 7.66 -15.39
N ARG A 124 -20.75 7.85 -16.58
CA ARG A 124 -19.99 7.86 -17.84
C ARG A 124 -18.93 8.95 -17.84
N LYS A 125 -19.26 10.16 -17.37
CA LYS A 125 -18.30 11.27 -17.25
C LYS A 125 -17.12 10.90 -16.36
N VAL A 126 -17.36 10.32 -15.17
CA VAL A 126 -16.29 9.87 -14.26
C VAL A 126 -15.39 8.84 -14.93
N VAL A 127 -15.97 7.82 -15.58
CA VAL A 127 -15.20 6.77 -16.24
C VAL A 127 -14.31 7.35 -17.34
N HIS A 128 -14.84 8.18 -18.24
CA HIS A 128 -14.04 8.77 -19.34
C HIS A 128 -13.03 9.81 -18.87
N GLN A 129 -13.30 10.49 -17.76
CA GLN A 129 -12.36 11.46 -17.19
C GLN A 129 -11.14 10.78 -16.58
N TYR A 130 -11.31 9.61 -15.95
CA TYR A 130 -10.25 8.98 -15.16
C TYR A 130 -9.69 7.68 -15.76
N LEU A 131 -10.34 7.08 -16.76
CA LEU A 131 -9.93 5.81 -17.36
C LEU A 131 -9.94 5.90 -18.89
N THR A 132 -8.90 5.34 -19.51
CA THR A 132 -8.87 5.09 -20.96
C THR A 132 -9.17 3.61 -21.20
N LEU A 133 -10.40 3.29 -21.60
CA LEU A 133 -10.86 1.92 -21.84
C LEU A 133 -10.65 1.48 -23.28
N GLN A 134 -10.28 0.21 -23.45
CA GLN A 134 -10.17 -0.46 -24.74
C GLN A 134 -10.80 -1.86 -24.67
N PRO A 135 -11.27 -2.39 -25.82
CA PRO A 135 -11.74 -3.75 -25.87
C PRO A 135 -10.60 -4.74 -25.62
N VAL A 136 -10.86 -5.84 -24.91
CA VAL A 136 -9.85 -6.91 -24.74
C VAL A 136 -9.59 -7.62 -26.07
N LEU A 137 -10.66 -7.90 -26.80
CA LEU A 137 -10.63 -8.42 -28.18
C LEU A 137 -11.21 -7.35 -29.12
N PRO A 138 -10.48 -6.94 -30.18
CA PRO A 138 -10.89 -5.81 -31.03
C PRO A 138 -12.09 -6.11 -31.94
N GLN A 139 -12.52 -7.37 -32.03
CA GLN A 139 -13.68 -7.78 -32.82
C GLN A 139 -14.99 -7.30 -32.20
N GLY A 140 -16.02 -7.17 -33.03
CA GLY A 140 -17.36 -6.83 -32.56
C GLY A 140 -18.05 -7.99 -31.84
N GLU A 141 -19.02 -7.67 -31.00
CA GLU A 141 -19.90 -8.67 -30.42
C GLU A 141 -20.72 -9.34 -31.54
N GLY A 142 -20.73 -10.68 -31.56
CA GLY A 142 -21.31 -11.48 -32.62
C GLY A 142 -20.31 -11.98 -33.67
N ASP A 143 -19.08 -11.46 -33.69
CA ASP A 143 -18.05 -11.89 -34.63
C ASP A 143 -17.50 -13.26 -34.28
N LYS A 144 -17.04 -14.00 -35.32
CA LYS A 144 -16.26 -15.22 -35.11
C LYS A 144 -14.84 -14.88 -34.67
N VAL A 145 -14.40 -15.51 -33.60
CA VAL A 145 -13.06 -15.33 -33.02
C VAL A 145 -12.38 -16.68 -32.82
N THR A 146 -11.06 -16.67 -32.95
CA THR A 146 -10.20 -17.82 -32.65
C THR A 146 -9.36 -17.48 -31.43
N VAL A 147 -9.50 -18.28 -30.36
CA VAL A 147 -8.70 -18.13 -29.14
C VAL A 147 -7.50 -19.06 -29.25
N PRO A 148 -6.26 -18.52 -29.24
CA PRO A 148 -5.06 -19.31 -29.46
C PRO A 148 -4.71 -20.20 -28.25
N PRO A 149 -3.85 -21.22 -28.44
CA PRO A 149 -3.20 -21.90 -27.32
C PRO A 149 -2.45 -20.92 -26.42
N GLY A 150 -2.47 -21.17 -25.11
CA GLY A 150 -1.78 -20.31 -24.13
C GLY A 150 -2.41 -18.93 -23.94
N PHE A 151 -3.70 -18.76 -24.27
CA PHE A 151 -4.41 -17.50 -24.01
C PHE A 151 -4.45 -17.16 -22.52
N ASP A 152 -4.55 -15.86 -22.21
CA ASP A 152 -4.66 -15.37 -20.85
C ASP A 152 -6.10 -15.53 -20.31
N ALA A 153 -6.28 -16.42 -19.34
CA ALA A 153 -7.56 -16.71 -18.71
C ALA A 153 -8.11 -15.56 -17.84
N GLN A 154 -7.29 -14.55 -17.50
CA GLN A 154 -7.76 -13.32 -16.87
C GLN A 154 -8.42 -12.37 -17.88
N ARG A 155 -8.05 -12.48 -19.16
CA ARG A 155 -8.54 -11.60 -20.24
C ARG A 155 -9.65 -12.24 -21.06
N ILE A 156 -9.56 -13.53 -21.34
CA ILE A 156 -10.54 -14.25 -22.15
C ILE A 156 -11.17 -15.36 -21.30
N ARG A 157 -12.49 -15.28 -21.09
CA ARG A 157 -13.25 -16.36 -20.47
C ARG A 157 -13.97 -17.16 -21.55
N LEU A 158 -13.69 -18.46 -21.61
CA LEU A 158 -14.42 -19.38 -22.48
C LEU A 158 -15.76 -19.75 -21.83
N THR A 159 -16.84 -19.77 -22.62
CA THR A 159 -18.19 -20.12 -22.16
C THR A 159 -18.84 -21.10 -23.14
N GLY A 160 -19.66 -22.03 -22.64
CA GLY A 160 -20.34 -23.05 -23.45
C GLY A 160 -19.63 -24.40 -23.40
N ASN A 161 -19.67 -25.14 -24.51
CA ASN A 161 -19.01 -26.45 -24.60
C ASN A 161 -17.51 -26.29 -24.87
N VAL A 162 -16.73 -26.20 -23.80
CA VAL A 162 -15.27 -26.10 -23.86
C VAL A 162 -14.69 -27.52 -23.83
N ALA A 163 -14.61 -28.15 -25.01
CA ALA A 163 -14.02 -29.47 -25.19
C ALA A 163 -12.88 -29.42 -26.22
N GLY A 164 -11.89 -30.28 -26.05
CA GLY A 164 -10.70 -30.33 -26.90
C GLY A 164 -9.61 -29.33 -26.50
N GLU A 165 -8.55 -29.33 -27.29
CA GLU A 165 -7.40 -28.44 -27.12
C GLU A 165 -7.54 -27.19 -27.99
N PRO A 166 -6.99 -26.04 -27.57
CA PRO A 166 -6.95 -24.85 -28.40
C PRO A 166 -6.18 -25.09 -29.71
N PRO A 167 -6.42 -24.29 -30.76
CA PRO A 167 -7.20 -23.06 -30.76
C PRO A 167 -8.72 -23.28 -30.71
N TYR A 168 -9.40 -22.53 -29.85
CA TYR A 168 -10.86 -22.58 -29.74
C TYR A 168 -11.52 -21.62 -30.74
N GLY A 169 -12.42 -22.13 -31.57
CA GLY A 169 -13.28 -21.31 -32.42
C GLY A 169 -14.59 -20.99 -31.71
N GLY A 170 -15.00 -19.71 -31.72
CA GLY A 170 -16.25 -19.30 -31.08
C GLY A 170 -16.80 -17.99 -31.62
N THR A 171 -17.91 -17.56 -31.03
CA THR A 171 -18.51 -16.24 -31.28
C THR A 171 -18.24 -15.34 -30.08
N LEU A 172 -17.72 -14.14 -30.32
CA LEU A 172 -17.46 -13.17 -29.27
C LEU A 172 -18.79 -12.67 -28.69
N ARG A 173 -19.09 -13.00 -27.44
CA ARG A 173 -20.33 -12.56 -26.77
C ARG A 173 -20.22 -11.17 -26.16
N HIS A 174 -19.08 -10.87 -25.58
CA HIS A 174 -18.74 -9.56 -25.04
C HIS A 174 -17.25 -9.36 -25.25
N HIS A 175 -16.86 -8.21 -25.80
CA HIS A 175 -15.48 -7.92 -26.19
C HIS A 175 -14.54 -7.70 -24.99
N GLY A 176 -15.11 -7.50 -23.79
CA GLY A 176 -14.38 -7.25 -22.55
C GLY A 176 -13.79 -5.85 -22.52
N TRP A 177 -13.49 -5.35 -21.33
CA TRP A 177 -12.85 -4.04 -21.17
C TRP A 177 -11.51 -4.19 -20.47
N VAL A 178 -10.48 -3.53 -21.01
CA VAL A 178 -9.19 -3.34 -20.35
C VAL A 178 -8.92 -1.84 -20.24
N THR A 179 -8.33 -1.43 -19.13
CA THR A 179 -7.84 -0.06 -19.00
C THR A 179 -6.42 0.02 -19.54
N THR A 180 -6.14 1.06 -20.33
CA THR A 180 -4.79 1.36 -20.85
C THR A 180 -4.14 2.52 -20.11
N GLU A 181 -4.94 3.32 -19.41
CA GLU A 181 -4.48 4.48 -18.67
C GLU A 181 -5.42 4.75 -17.49
N VAL A 182 -4.84 5.10 -16.34
CA VAL A 182 -5.57 5.41 -15.10
C VAL A 182 -5.10 6.77 -14.59
N LYS A 183 -6.04 7.71 -14.42
CA LYS A 183 -5.79 9.12 -14.06
C LYS A 183 -6.39 9.52 -12.71
N PHE A 184 -6.67 8.55 -11.85
CA PHE A 184 -7.29 8.83 -10.55
C PHE A 184 -6.41 9.79 -9.72
N PRO A 185 -7.04 10.73 -8.99
CA PRO A 185 -6.30 11.59 -8.07
C PRO A 185 -5.70 10.76 -6.91
N THR A 186 -4.57 11.21 -6.39
CA THR A 186 -3.98 10.60 -5.19
C THR A 186 -4.92 10.81 -3.99
N VAL A 187 -5.21 9.74 -3.26
CA VAL A 187 -6.03 9.83 -2.04
C VAL A 187 -5.19 10.43 -0.92
N SER A 188 -5.63 11.58 -0.42
CA SER A 188 -4.94 12.28 0.68
C SER A 188 -5.08 11.51 2.00
N PRO A 189 -4.01 11.37 2.81
CA PRO A 189 -4.10 10.81 4.16
C PRO A 189 -5.06 11.59 5.08
N ALA A 190 -5.31 12.87 4.80
CA ALA A 190 -6.24 13.70 5.56
C ALA A 190 -7.71 13.48 5.19
N MET A 191 -8.01 12.80 4.07
CA MET A 191 -9.37 12.44 3.71
C MET A 191 -9.90 11.39 4.69
N GLU A 192 -11.15 11.55 5.13
CA GLU A 192 -11.90 10.53 5.84
C GLU A 192 -12.56 9.60 4.80
N PRO A 193 -12.01 8.39 4.56
CA PRO A 193 -12.49 7.51 3.48
C PRO A 193 -13.91 6.97 3.72
N ARG A 194 -14.43 7.00 4.97
CA ARG A 194 -15.77 6.50 5.29
C ARG A 194 -16.89 7.43 4.83
N VAL A 195 -16.59 8.70 4.57
CA VAL A 195 -17.59 9.70 4.13
C VAL A 195 -17.58 9.77 2.60
N LEU A 196 -18.55 9.11 1.98
CA LEU A 196 -18.69 9.06 0.51
C LEU A 196 -19.45 10.27 -0.06
N ALA A 197 -20.39 10.81 0.72
CA ALA A 197 -21.08 12.05 0.43
C ALA A 197 -21.41 12.76 1.76
N PRO A 198 -21.11 14.06 1.90
CA PRO A 198 -21.50 14.82 3.09
C PRO A 198 -23.01 15.04 3.10
N ALA A 199 -23.58 15.19 4.29
CA ALA A 199 -24.94 15.68 4.44
C ALA A 199 -24.97 17.20 4.14
N GLU A 200 -25.93 17.63 3.33
CA GLU A 200 -26.15 19.04 3.02
C GLU A 200 -27.28 19.57 3.90
N VAL A 201 -27.01 20.64 4.66
CA VAL A 201 -27.98 21.28 5.56
C VAL A 201 -28.12 22.74 5.14
N GLU A 202 -29.31 23.10 4.67
CA GLU A 202 -29.67 24.49 4.38
C GLU A 202 -30.00 25.22 5.69
N LEU A 203 -29.35 26.37 5.91
CA LEU A 203 -29.58 27.20 7.10
C LEU A 203 -30.71 28.19 6.83
N ALA A 204 -31.54 28.42 7.84
CA ALA A 204 -32.66 29.38 7.82
C ALA A 204 -32.20 30.82 8.11
#